data_AF-A0A1P8JTS1-F1
#
_entry.id   AF-A0A1P8JTS1-F1
#
_cell.length_a   1.000
_cell.length_b   1.000
_cell.length_c   1.000
_cell.angle_alpha   90.00
_cell.angle_beta   90.00
_cell.angle_gamma   90.00
#
_symmetry.space_group_name_H-M   'P 1'
#
loop_
_entity.id
_entity.type
_entity.pdbx_description
1 polymer ?
#
loop_
_entity_poly.entity_id
_entity_poly.type
_entity_poly.pdbx_seq_one_letter_code
_entity_poly.pdbx_strand_id
1 'polypeptide(L)'
;MSNIIPFNFDGAAIRVIDLDGAPWFVAMEIGAVLAYSDAEAMTRRLDDDEKQNLQIVGFGSRGVTLINESGLYSAILGSRKPEAMKFKKWVTSEVLPTIRKTGSYTAPKPGASQVRLAYDAAKAFPPLFRVARLLGCDKNAAAISANQMVTKLTDVNLMAGLGQIHLVAEKQDTQFFTPTELGKRIDTSARGVNLLLAEAGLQMKRGDVWEVTEAGHEFARIYDTGKKHGSGVPVQQIKWAANVLPLLGEQKEAA
;
A
#
# COMPACT_ATOMS: atom_id res chain seq x y z
N MET A 1 -41.40 -20.28 -9.45
CA MET A 1 -40.71 -19.14 -10.09
C MET A 1 -39.24 -19.29 -9.79
N SER A 2 -38.42 -19.61 -10.79
CA SER A 2 -36.97 -19.79 -10.61
C SER A 2 -36.31 -18.41 -10.54
N ASN A 3 -35.64 -18.10 -9.43
CA ASN A 3 -34.97 -16.82 -9.22
C ASN A 3 -33.57 -16.88 -9.84
N ILE A 4 -33.22 -15.92 -10.70
CA ILE A 4 -31.90 -15.85 -11.35
C ILE A 4 -31.05 -14.84 -10.58
N ILE A 5 -29.96 -15.31 -9.99
CA ILE A 5 -29.01 -14.49 -9.24
C ILE A 5 -27.75 -14.29 -10.09
N PRO A 6 -27.42 -13.06 -10.52
CA PRO A 6 -26.17 -12.78 -11.21
C PRO A 6 -25.00 -12.75 -10.20
N PHE A 7 -23.99 -13.59 -10.41
CA PHE A 7 -22.71 -13.59 -9.69
C PHE A 7 -21.61 -13.05 -10.59
N ASN A 8 -20.77 -12.16 -10.08
CA ASN A 8 -19.65 -11.60 -10.85
C ASN A 8 -18.36 -12.38 -10.52
N PHE A 9 -17.79 -13.07 -11.50
CA PHE A 9 -16.52 -13.79 -11.36
C PHE A 9 -15.52 -13.26 -12.37
N ASP A 10 -14.47 -12.59 -11.91
CA ASP A 10 -13.42 -12.00 -12.78
C ASP A 10 -13.98 -11.04 -13.85
N GLY A 11 -15.03 -10.28 -13.50
CA GLY A 11 -15.73 -9.37 -14.42
C GLY A 11 -16.73 -10.04 -15.37
N ALA A 12 -16.86 -11.37 -15.35
CA ALA A 12 -17.89 -12.11 -16.07
C ALA A 12 -19.14 -12.27 -15.20
N ALA A 13 -20.27 -11.82 -15.73
CA ALA A 13 -21.58 -12.06 -15.12
C ALA A 13 -22.02 -13.51 -15.41
N ILE A 14 -22.06 -14.33 -14.36
CA ILE A 14 -22.56 -15.71 -14.39
C ILE A 14 -23.96 -15.72 -13.78
N ARG A 15 -24.92 -16.28 -14.50
CA ARG A 15 -26.28 -16.51 -14.01
C ARG A 15 -26.34 -17.82 -13.24
N VAL A 16 -26.89 -17.71 -12.03
CA VAL A 16 -27.15 -18.84 -11.14
C VAL A 16 -28.65 -18.95 -10.90
N ILE A 17 -29.16 -20.17 -10.98
CA ILE A 17 -30.55 -20.51 -10.70
C ILE A 17 -30.56 -21.37 -9.45
N ASP A 18 -31.41 -21.01 -8.49
CA ASP A 18 -31.69 -21.87 -7.35
C ASP A 18 -32.70 -22.95 -7.77
N LEU A 19 -32.30 -24.22 -7.68
CA LEU A 19 -33.18 -25.37 -7.81
C LEU A 19 -33.08 -26.17 -6.51
N ASP A 20 -34.19 -26.23 -5.77
CA ASP A 20 -34.32 -26.99 -4.52
C ASP A 20 -33.26 -26.64 -3.44
N GLY A 21 -32.85 -25.36 -3.38
CA GLY A 21 -31.84 -24.87 -2.43
C GLY A 21 -30.40 -25.15 -2.86
N ALA A 22 -30.19 -25.69 -4.06
CA ALA A 22 -28.88 -25.89 -4.65
C ALA A 22 -28.62 -24.89 -5.80
N PRO A 23 -27.41 -24.33 -5.91
CA PRO A 23 -27.05 -23.44 -7.01
C PRO A 23 -26.78 -24.22 -8.29
N TRP A 24 -27.41 -23.79 -9.38
CA TRP A 24 -27.20 -24.30 -10.73
C TRP A 24 -26.72 -23.19 -11.66
N PHE A 25 -25.63 -23.43 -12.37
CA PHE A 25 -24.91 -22.44 -13.17
C PHE A 25 -25.20 -22.62 -14.65
N VAL A 26 -25.35 -21.53 -15.41
CA VAL A 26 -25.52 -21.60 -16.87
C VAL A 26 -24.24 -22.10 -17.53
N ALA A 27 -24.29 -23.29 -18.14
CA ALA A 27 -23.12 -23.99 -18.67
C ALA A 27 -22.37 -23.19 -19.74
N MET A 28 -23.10 -22.44 -20.58
CA MET A 28 -22.53 -21.61 -21.63
C MET A 28 -21.62 -20.50 -21.08
N GLU A 29 -22.01 -19.90 -19.95
CA GLU A 29 -21.25 -18.82 -19.32
C GLU A 29 -20.01 -19.37 -18.61
N ILE A 30 -20.15 -20.53 -17.95
CA ILE A 30 -19.01 -21.24 -17.36
C ILE A 30 -18.01 -21.66 -18.45
N GLY A 31 -18.50 -22.21 -19.56
CA GLY A 31 -17.67 -22.59 -20.71
C GLY A 31 -16.86 -21.40 -21.24
N ALA A 32 -17.51 -20.24 -21.40
CA ALA A 32 -16.85 -19.00 -21.82
C ALA A 32 -15.80 -18.52 -20.80
N VAL A 33 -16.13 -18.50 -19.51
CA VAL A 33 -15.20 -18.10 -18.44
C VAL A 33 -13.98 -19.02 -18.36
N LEU A 34 -14.17 -20.33 -18.54
CA LEU A 34 -13.12 -21.33 -18.47
C LEU A 34 -12.38 -21.56 -19.80
N ALA A 35 -12.71 -20.77 -20.84
CA ALA A 35 -12.13 -20.83 -22.18
C ALA A 35 -12.24 -22.21 -22.85
N TYR A 36 -13.38 -22.88 -22.68
CA TYR A 36 -13.75 -24.04 -23.50
C TYR A 36 -14.18 -23.57 -24.90
N SER A 37 -14.03 -24.42 -25.93
CA SER A 37 -14.42 -24.10 -27.30
C SER A 37 -15.91 -23.76 -27.42
N ASP A 38 -16.72 -24.46 -26.65
CA ASP A 38 -18.16 -24.26 -26.51
C ASP A 38 -18.64 -24.95 -25.22
N ALA A 39 -19.89 -24.68 -24.85
CA ALA A 39 -20.51 -25.27 -23.67
C ALA A 39 -20.61 -26.80 -23.76
N GLU A 40 -20.80 -27.34 -24.97
CA GLU A 40 -21.01 -28.76 -25.20
C GLU A 40 -19.73 -29.58 -24.98
N ALA A 41 -18.57 -29.05 -25.38
CA ALA A 41 -17.26 -29.63 -25.13
C ALA A 41 -16.96 -29.76 -23.62
N MET A 42 -17.48 -28.83 -22.82
CA MET A 42 -17.42 -28.90 -21.36
C MET A 42 -18.44 -29.91 -20.82
N THR A 43 -19.73 -29.81 -21.19
CA THR A 43 -20.80 -30.62 -20.60
C THR A 43 -20.78 -32.09 -21.03
N ARG A 44 -20.19 -32.43 -22.17
CA ARG A 44 -19.97 -33.83 -22.59
C ARG A 44 -19.06 -34.62 -21.65
N ARG A 45 -18.28 -33.94 -20.82
CA ARG A 45 -17.37 -34.55 -19.84
C ARG A 45 -17.99 -34.67 -18.44
N LEU A 46 -19.19 -34.10 -18.26
CA LEU A 46 -19.91 -34.11 -16.99
C LEU A 46 -20.86 -35.30 -16.94
N ASP A 47 -21.00 -35.84 -15.73
CA ASP A 47 -21.93 -36.93 -15.47
C ASP A 47 -23.39 -36.45 -15.61
N ASP A 48 -24.32 -37.40 -15.72
CA ASP A 48 -25.72 -37.08 -16.01
C ASP A 48 -26.44 -36.40 -14.82
N ASP A 49 -25.95 -36.60 -13.60
CA ASP A 49 -26.41 -35.91 -12.38
C ASP A 49 -25.79 -34.51 -12.20
N GLU A 50 -24.71 -34.21 -12.94
CA GLU A 50 -24.01 -32.92 -12.88
C GLU A 50 -24.62 -31.86 -13.82
N LYS A 51 -25.49 -32.26 -14.74
CA LYS A 51 -26.06 -31.39 -15.78
C LYS A 51 -27.56 -31.57 -15.93
N GLN A 52 -28.27 -30.48 -16.23
CA GLN A 52 -29.71 -30.50 -16.45
C GLN A 52 -30.10 -29.54 -17.57
N ASN A 53 -30.91 -30.00 -18.51
CA ASN A 53 -31.48 -29.14 -19.55
C ASN A 53 -32.86 -28.67 -19.12
N LEU A 54 -33.05 -27.35 -19.03
CA LEU A 54 -34.32 -26.74 -18.65
C LEU A 54 -34.82 -25.77 -19.71
N GLN A 55 -36.13 -25.75 -19.92
CA GLN A 55 -36.81 -24.72 -20.71
C GLN A 55 -37.11 -23.54 -19.78
N ILE A 56 -36.32 -22.49 -19.91
CA ILE A 56 -36.43 -21.29 -19.08
C ILE A 56 -36.79 -20.09 -19.95
N VAL A 57 -37.81 -19.33 -19.53
CA VAL A 57 -38.23 -18.10 -20.20
C VAL A 57 -37.03 -17.15 -20.30
N GLY A 58 -36.71 -16.70 -21.52
CA GLY A 58 -35.55 -15.85 -21.80
C GLY A 58 -34.33 -16.56 -22.41
N PHE A 59 -34.32 -17.90 -22.48
CA PHE A 59 -33.25 -18.69 -23.13
C PHE A 59 -33.63 -19.28 -24.50
N GLY A 60 -34.79 -18.88 -25.05
CA GLY A 60 -35.28 -19.33 -26.35
C GLY A 60 -35.83 -20.76 -26.33
N SER A 61 -36.29 -21.26 -27.49
CA SER A 61 -36.96 -22.57 -27.63
C SER A 61 -36.06 -23.79 -27.40
N ARG A 62 -34.73 -23.61 -27.43
CA ARG A 62 -33.75 -24.68 -27.20
C ARG A 62 -33.49 -24.95 -25.72
N GLY A 63 -34.00 -24.11 -24.82
CA GLY A 63 -33.71 -24.19 -23.40
C GLY A 63 -32.26 -23.84 -23.05
N VAL A 64 -31.86 -24.14 -21.82
CA VAL A 64 -30.52 -23.87 -21.29
C VAL A 64 -30.00 -25.10 -20.56
N THR A 65 -28.72 -25.41 -20.77
CA THR A 65 -28.01 -26.40 -19.97
C THR A 65 -27.47 -25.73 -18.73
N LEU A 66 -27.84 -26.28 -17.57
CA LEU A 66 -27.32 -25.92 -16.27
C LEU A 66 -26.39 -27.00 -15.76
N ILE A 67 -25.41 -26.61 -14.95
CA ILE A 67 -24.54 -27.52 -14.22
C ILE A 67 -24.64 -27.23 -12.73
N ASN A 68 -24.60 -28.26 -11.90
CA ASN A 68 -24.56 -28.07 -10.45
C ASN A 68 -23.12 -27.77 -9.97
N GLU A 69 -22.94 -27.66 -8.67
CA GLU A 69 -21.63 -27.38 -8.07
C GLU A 69 -20.59 -28.50 -8.35
N SER A 70 -21.00 -29.77 -8.38
CA SER A 70 -20.12 -30.89 -8.78
C SER A 70 -19.63 -30.72 -10.21
N GLY A 71 -20.56 -30.48 -11.14
CA GLY A 71 -20.24 -30.25 -12.55
C GLY A 71 -19.35 -29.04 -12.77
N LEU A 72 -19.53 -27.97 -11.99
CA LEU A 72 -18.65 -26.82 -11.99
C LEU A 72 -17.21 -27.19 -11.59
N TYR A 73 -17.03 -27.96 -10.51
CA TYR A 73 -15.71 -28.41 -10.10
C TYR A 73 -15.07 -29.36 -11.11
N SER A 74 -15.83 -30.30 -11.67
CA SER A 74 -15.42 -31.18 -12.76
C SER A 74 -14.91 -30.36 -13.97
N ALA A 75 -15.64 -29.32 -14.36
CA ALA A 75 -15.25 -28.40 -15.44
C ALA A 75 -13.97 -27.61 -15.12
N ILE A 76 -13.81 -27.11 -13.89
CA ILE A 76 -12.61 -26.37 -13.47
C ILE A 76 -11.37 -27.28 -13.47
N LEU A 77 -11.49 -28.48 -12.90
CA LEU A 77 -10.38 -29.45 -12.82
C LEU A 77 -9.94 -29.97 -14.20
N GLY A 78 -10.87 -29.95 -15.17
CA GLY A 78 -10.63 -30.31 -16.57
C GLY A 78 -10.10 -29.18 -17.46
N SER A 79 -10.12 -27.92 -17.00
CA SER A 79 -9.73 -26.75 -17.78
C SER A 79 -8.21 -26.59 -17.87
N ARG A 80 -7.74 -25.99 -18.97
CA ARG A 80 -6.33 -25.60 -19.20
C ARG A 80 -6.08 -24.10 -18.97
N LYS A 81 -7.11 -23.33 -18.62
CA LYS A 81 -7.00 -21.89 -18.35
C LYS A 81 -6.06 -21.65 -17.14
N PRO A 82 -5.10 -20.71 -17.21
CA PRO A 82 -4.14 -20.48 -16.12
C PRO A 82 -4.79 -20.24 -14.76
N GLU A 83 -5.90 -19.51 -14.72
CA GLU A 83 -6.68 -19.23 -13.51
C GLU A 83 -7.28 -20.52 -12.92
N ALA A 84 -7.86 -21.38 -13.76
CA ALA A 84 -8.39 -22.68 -13.34
C ALA A 84 -7.27 -23.62 -12.85
N MET A 85 -6.09 -23.56 -13.47
CA MET A 85 -4.92 -24.32 -13.03
C MET A 85 -4.41 -23.88 -11.65
N LYS A 86 -4.48 -22.58 -11.31
CA LYS A 86 -4.17 -22.08 -9.96
C LYS A 86 -5.13 -22.67 -8.93
N PHE A 87 -6.43 -22.63 -9.20
CA PHE A 87 -7.44 -23.23 -8.33
C PHE A 87 -7.22 -24.74 -8.17
N LYS A 88 -7.04 -25.46 -9.28
CA LYS A 88 -6.75 -26.90 -9.27
C LYS A 88 -5.52 -27.22 -8.41
N LYS A 89 -4.44 -26.46 -8.54
CA LYS A 89 -3.22 -26.66 -7.75
C LYS A 89 -3.46 -26.38 -6.27
N TRP A 90 -4.17 -25.31 -5.94
CA TRP A 90 -4.52 -24.99 -4.56
C TRP A 90 -5.38 -26.07 -3.92
N VAL A 91 -6.45 -26.53 -4.59
CA VAL A 91 -7.30 -27.61 -4.09
C VAL A 91 -6.51 -28.91 -3.90
N THR A 92 -5.70 -29.30 -4.88
CA THR A 92 -4.99 -30.60 -4.87
C THR A 92 -3.76 -30.63 -3.98
N SER A 93 -3.09 -29.50 -3.78
CA SER A 93 -1.84 -29.42 -3.00
C SER A 93 -2.03 -28.90 -1.58
N GLU A 94 -3.11 -28.15 -1.31
CA GLU A 94 -3.35 -27.54 0.00
C GLU A 94 -4.65 -28.03 0.63
N VAL A 95 -5.80 -27.80 -0.02
CA VAL A 95 -7.12 -28.06 0.58
C VAL A 95 -7.31 -29.56 0.87
N LEU A 96 -7.27 -30.41 -0.16
CA LEU A 96 -7.51 -31.85 -0.01
C LEU A 96 -6.46 -32.52 0.90
N PRO A 97 -5.14 -32.23 0.78
CA PRO A 97 -4.15 -32.76 1.71
C PRO A 97 -4.38 -32.32 3.16
N THR A 98 -4.86 -31.10 3.39
CA THR A 98 -5.19 -30.60 4.72
C THR A 98 -6.39 -31.38 5.27
N ILE A 99 -7.51 -31.43 4.55
CA ILE A 99 -8.69 -32.21 4.97
C ILE A 99 -8.31 -33.66 5.27
N ARG A 100 -7.51 -34.31 4.42
CA ARG A 100 -7.06 -35.69 4.64
C ARG A 100 -6.26 -35.84 5.94
N LYS A 101 -5.45 -34.84 6.30
CA LYS A 101 -4.58 -34.88 7.50
C LYS A 101 -5.31 -34.50 8.79
N THR A 102 -6.21 -33.51 8.72
CA THR A 102 -6.81 -32.87 9.90
C THR A 102 -8.31 -33.10 10.03
N GLY A 103 -8.94 -33.75 9.05
CA GLY A 103 -10.40 -33.95 8.99
C GLY A 103 -11.19 -32.69 8.63
N SER A 104 -10.53 -31.56 8.40
CA SER A 104 -11.19 -30.27 8.12
C SER A 104 -10.28 -29.31 7.37
N TYR A 105 -10.87 -28.41 6.58
CA TYR A 105 -10.17 -27.25 6.03
C TYR A 105 -10.83 -26.00 6.56
N THR A 106 -10.08 -25.22 7.33
CA THR A 106 -10.53 -23.90 7.78
C THR A 106 -9.97 -22.88 6.80
N ALA A 107 -10.81 -22.40 5.89
CA ALA A 107 -10.46 -21.23 5.10
C ALA A 107 -10.13 -20.07 6.06
N PRO A 108 -9.08 -19.26 5.81
CA PRO A 108 -8.77 -18.12 6.64
C PRO A 108 -10.00 -17.21 6.76
N LYS A 109 -10.61 -17.13 7.95
CA LYS A 109 -11.71 -16.20 8.19
C LYS A 109 -11.17 -14.77 8.00
N PRO A 110 -11.80 -13.93 7.15
CA PRO A 110 -11.36 -12.55 6.94
C PRO A 110 -11.30 -11.71 8.23
N GLY A 111 -12.07 -12.05 9.27
CA GLY A 111 -12.07 -11.30 10.55
C GLY A 111 -11.10 -11.81 11.63
N ALA A 112 -10.91 -13.12 11.76
CA ALA A 112 -9.98 -13.68 12.76
C ALA A 112 -8.51 -13.45 12.37
N SER A 113 -8.25 -13.39 11.06
CA SER A 113 -6.93 -13.02 10.52
C SER A 113 -6.60 -11.56 10.80
N GLN A 114 -7.54 -10.63 10.64
CA GLN A 114 -7.28 -9.20 10.85
C GLN A 114 -6.91 -8.85 12.31
N VAL A 115 -7.61 -9.40 13.30
CA VAL A 115 -7.26 -9.16 14.72
C VAL A 115 -5.88 -9.70 15.06
N ARG A 116 -5.54 -10.90 14.55
CA ARG A 116 -4.22 -11.48 14.73
C ARG A 116 -3.12 -10.68 14.03
N LEU A 117 -3.35 -10.26 12.79
CA LEU A 117 -2.42 -9.41 12.04
C LEU A 117 -2.19 -8.07 12.74
N ALA A 118 -3.25 -7.46 13.30
CA ALA A 118 -3.15 -6.25 14.10
C ALA A 118 -2.33 -6.47 15.38
N TYR A 119 -2.53 -7.61 16.06
CA TYR A 119 -1.73 -7.99 17.23
C TYR A 119 -0.25 -8.20 16.87
N ASP A 120 0.05 -8.94 15.80
CA ASP A 120 1.41 -9.21 15.35
C ASP A 120 2.11 -7.91 14.91
N ALA A 121 1.38 -7.03 14.21
CA ALA A 121 1.84 -5.69 13.86
C ALA A 121 2.18 -4.85 15.12
N ALA A 122 1.28 -4.81 16.09
CA ALA A 122 1.47 -4.09 17.34
C ALA A 122 2.67 -4.62 18.15
N LYS A 123 2.90 -5.94 18.14
CA LYS A 123 4.04 -6.58 18.81
C LYS A 123 5.37 -6.28 18.11
N ALA A 124 5.37 -6.18 16.78
CA ALA A 124 6.56 -5.86 15.99
C ALA A 124 6.96 -4.39 16.04
N PHE A 125 6.03 -3.48 16.33
CA PHE A 125 6.27 -2.04 16.27
C PHE A 125 7.35 -1.53 17.27
N PRO A 126 7.30 -1.83 18.59
CA PRO A 126 8.28 -1.29 19.56
C PRO A 126 9.75 -1.59 19.26
N PRO A 127 10.17 -2.81 18.87
CA PRO A 127 11.56 -3.05 18.50
C PRO A 127 11.98 -2.28 17.24
N LEU A 128 11.12 -2.19 16.22
CA LEU A 128 11.42 -1.43 15.00
C LEU A 128 11.54 0.07 15.26
N PHE A 129 10.66 0.62 16.10
CA PHE A 129 10.75 1.99 16.56
C PHE A 129 12.09 2.27 17.27
N ARG A 130 12.52 1.37 18.17
CA ARG A 130 13.81 1.50 18.86
C ARG A 130 14.99 1.46 17.91
N VAL A 131 14.97 0.59 16.90
CA VAL A 131 16.00 0.56 15.85
C VAL A 131 16.05 1.88 15.10
N ALA A 132 14.90 2.42 14.66
CA ALA A 132 14.85 3.71 13.98
C ALA A 132 15.39 4.86 14.84
N ARG A 133 15.12 4.84 16.16
CA ARG A 133 15.69 5.80 17.12
C ARG A 133 17.21 5.68 17.22
N LEU A 134 17.76 4.47 17.25
CA LEU A 134 19.22 4.23 17.26
C LEU A 134 19.89 4.71 15.97
N LEU A 135 19.18 4.70 14.84
CA LEU A 135 19.64 5.24 13.56
C LEU A 135 19.56 6.77 13.47
N GLY A 136 19.13 7.45 14.53
CA GLY A 136 19.10 8.92 14.61
C GLY A 136 17.79 9.57 14.16
N CYS A 137 16.74 8.79 13.84
CA CYS A 137 15.43 9.37 13.52
C CYS A 137 14.83 10.06 14.76
N ASP A 138 14.18 11.23 14.58
CA ASP A 138 13.31 11.83 15.60
C ASP A 138 12.09 10.94 15.91
N LYS A 139 11.28 11.28 16.91
CA LYS A 139 10.15 10.41 17.33
C LYS A 139 9.13 10.20 16.21
N ASN A 140 8.82 11.22 15.41
CA ASN A 140 7.84 11.11 14.34
C ASN A 140 8.41 10.34 13.16
N ALA A 141 9.64 10.64 12.76
CA ALA A 141 10.33 9.88 11.72
C ALA A 141 10.51 8.40 12.11
N ALA A 142 10.80 8.11 13.38
CA ALA A 142 10.90 6.75 13.89
C ALA A 142 9.54 6.04 13.90
N ALA A 143 8.46 6.71 14.30
CA ALA A 143 7.11 6.15 14.27
C ALA A 143 6.63 5.84 12.85
N ILE A 144 6.85 6.77 11.90
CA ILE A 144 6.52 6.59 10.49
C ILE A 144 7.33 5.44 9.89
N SER A 145 8.64 5.40 10.12
CA SER A 145 9.52 4.35 9.58
C SER A 145 9.16 2.97 10.14
N ALA A 146 8.90 2.87 11.45
CA ALA A 146 8.45 1.64 12.08
C ALA A 146 7.09 1.19 11.54
N ASN A 147 6.13 2.11 11.38
CA ASN A 147 4.83 1.81 10.81
C ASN A 147 4.93 1.33 9.35
N GLN A 148 5.74 1.97 8.52
CA GLN A 148 5.96 1.55 7.13
C GLN A 148 6.56 0.14 7.05
N MET A 149 7.52 -0.18 7.92
CA MET A 149 8.11 -1.52 7.97
C MET A 149 7.10 -2.57 8.44
N VAL A 150 6.32 -2.27 9.48
CA VAL A 150 5.25 -3.15 9.94
C VAL A 150 4.23 -3.39 8.83
N THR A 151 3.76 -2.35 8.13
CA THR A 151 2.82 -2.49 7.01
C THR A 151 3.37 -3.38 5.89
N LYS A 152 4.67 -3.30 5.57
CA LYS A 152 5.29 -4.21 4.58
C LYS A 152 5.32 -5.67 5.03
N LEU A 153 5.39 -5.93 6.34
CA LEU A 153 5.49 -7.29 6.88
C LEU A 153 4.12 -7.93 7.13
N THR A 154 3.13 -7.15 7.53
CA THR A 154 1.84 -7.66 8.03
C THR A 154 0.64 -7.18 7.23
N ASP A 155 0.84 -6.29 6.26
CA ASP A 155 -0.21 -5.57 5.53
C ASP A 155 -1.13 -4.73 6.45
N VAL A 156 -0.66 -4.42 7.67
CA VAL A 156 -1.39 -3.60 8.65
C VAL A 156 -0.71 -2.24 8.83
N ASN A 157 -1.48 -1.18 8.62
CA ASN A 157 -1.08 0.18 8.92
C ASN A 157 -1.68 0.61 10.27
N LEU A 158 -0.89 0.48 11.34
CA LEU A 158 -1.32 0.79 12.70
C LEU A 158 -1.68 2.27 12.86
N MET A 159 -0.88 3.17 12.28
CA MET A 159 -1.14 4.60 12.35
C MET A 159 -2.48 4.98 11.71
N ALA A 160 -2.75 4.48 10.50
CA ALA A 160 -4.03 4.71 9.83
C ALA A 160 -5.19 4.06 10.59
N GLY A 161 -5.02 2.83 11.10
CA GLY A 161 -6.04 2.13 11.89
C GLY A 161 -6.41 2.85 13.19
N LEU A 162 -5.49 3.61 13.77
CA LEU A 162 -5.72 4.45 14.95
C LEU A 162 -6.17 5.89 14.62
N GLY A 163 -6.35 6.22 13.34
CA GLY A 163 -6.68 7.58 12.89
C GLY A 163 -5.54 8.59 12.99
N GLN A 164 -4.30 8.13 13.20
CA GLN A 164 -3.10 8.96 13.37
C GLN A 164 -2.32 9.11 12.05
N ILE A 165 -2.95 9.67 11.03
CA ILE A 165 -2.33 9.90 9.71
C ILE A 165 -1.36 11.09 9.69
N HIS A 166 -1.48 11.98 10.67
CA HIS A 166 -0.61 13.14 10.85
C HIS A 166 -0.13 13.19 12.29
N LEU A 167 1.19 13.17 12.47
CA LEU A 167 1.80 13.35 13.78
C LEU A 167 2.14 14.83 13.96
N VAL A 168 1.72 15.41 15.08
CA VAL A 168 2.11 16.77 15.45
C VAL A 168 3.64 16.81 15.57
N ALA A 169 4.29 17.73 14.87
CA ALA A 169 5.74 17.89 14.94
C ALA A 169 6.18 18.15 16.38
N GLU A 170 7.17 17.38 16.88
CA GLU A 170 7.69 17.47 18.25
C GLU A 170 8.32 18.85 18.54
N LYS A 171 8.71 19.58 17.50
CA LYS A 171 9.13 20.98 17.55
C LYS A 171 8.38 21.78 16.49
N GLN A 172 7.30 22.45 16.90
CA GLN A 172 6.60 23.41 16.03
C GLN A 172 7.45 24.68 15.78
N ASP A 173 8.48 24.92 16.60
CA ASP A 173 9.29 26.14 16.58
C ASP A 173 10.47 26.14 15.59
N THR A 174 10.65 25.09 14.78
CA THR A 174 11.81 24.99 13.88
C THR A 174 11.44 24.55 12.47
N GLN A 175 10.70 25.40 11.76
CA GLN A 175 10.81 25.40 10.31
C GLN A 175 12.18 26.01 9.95
N PHE A 176 13.02 25.24 9.25
CA PHE A 176 14.33 25.68 8.78
C PHE A 176 14.23 26.16 7.34
N PHE A 177 14.75 27.36 7.09
CA PHE A 177 14.64 28.07 5.82
C PHE A 177 16.02 28.22 5.19
N THR A 178 16.07 28.13 3.86
CA THR A 178 17.26 28.52 3.09
C THR A 178 17.49 30.03 3.20
N PRO A 179 18.72 30.53 2.95
CA PRO A 179 18.97 31.98 2.89
C PRO A 179 18.06 32.71 1.90
N THR A 180 17.63 32.05 0.81
CA THR A 180 16.65 32.61 -0.13
C THR A 180 15.25 32.76 0.48
N GLU A 181 14.80 31.76 1.24
CA GLU A 181 13.48 31.78 1.89
C GLU A 181 13.45 32.76 3.07
N LEU A 182 14.55 32.88 3.82
CA LEU A 182 14.70 33.94 4.82
C LEU A 182 14.72 35.32 4.16
N GLY A 183 15.41 35.47 3.04
CA GLY A 183 15.53 36.74 2.33
C GLY A 183 14.17 37.29 1.91
N LYS A 184 13.26 36.43 1.43
CA LYS A 184 11.87 36.82 1.13
C LYS A 184 11.09 37.37 2.33
N ARG A 185 11.48 37.02 3.57
CA ARG A 185 10.78 37.45 4.80
C ARG A 185 11.25 38.79 5.32
N ILE A 186 12.48 39.17 5.00
CA ILE A 186 13.12 40.42 5.42
C ILE A 186 13.53 41.29 4.22
N ASP A 187 12.84 41.08 3.09
CA ASP A 187 13.02 41.77 1.80
C ASP A 187 14.49 41.94 1.36
N THR A 188 15.25 40.86 1.40
CA THR A 188 16.64 40.85 0.92
C THR A 188 16.96 39.62 0.07
N SER A 189 18.08 39.70 -0.66
CA SER A 189 18.57 38.59 -1.47
C SER A 189 19.19 37.49 -0.60
N ALA A 190 19.29 36.28 -1.13
CA ALA A 190 20.02 35.18 -0.48
C ALA A 190 21.48 35.56 -0.16
N ARG A 191 22.11 36.39 -1.00
CA ARG A 191 23.44 36.95 -0.74
C ARG A 191 23.43 37.90 0.45
N GLY A 192 22.40 38.76 0.54
CA GLY A 192 22.20 39.68 1.66
C GLY A 192 22.03 38.94 2.98
N VAL A 193 21.15 37.94 3.04
CA VAL A 193 20.99 37.10 4.25
C VAL A 193 22.29 36.43 4.66
N ASN A 194 23.05 35.92 3.68
CA ASN A 194 24.33 35.28 3.99
C ASN A 194 25.36 36.25 4.59
N LEU A 195 25.34 37.51 4.16
CA LEU A 195 26.20 38.55 4.75
C LEU A 195 25.74 38.90 6.17
N LEU A 196 24.43 39.08 6.40
CA LEU A 196 23.89 39.36 7.73
C LEU A 196 24.19 38.23 8.73
N LEU A 197 24.06 36.97 8.31
CA LEU A 197 24.43 35.81 9.12
C LEU A 197 25.93 35.80 9.45
N ALA A 198 26.77 36.30 8.54
CA ALA A 198 28.21 36.38 8.76
C ALA A 198 28.59 37.55 9.68
N GLU A 199 27.92 38.70 9.53
CA GLU A 199 28.05 39.86 10.41
C GLU A 199 27.60 39.53 11.84
N ALA A 200 26.53 38.74 11.99
CA ALA A 200 26.07 38.21 13.26
C ALA A 200 26.99 37.10 13.85
N GLY A 201 28.06 36.73 13.15
CA GLY A 201 29.02 35.70 13.59
C GLY A 201 28.49 34.26 13.55
N LEU A 202 27.35 34.01 12.89
CA LEU A 202 26.68 32.72 12.84
C LEU A 202 27.21 31.83 11.71
N GLN A 203 27.79 32.41 10.67
CA GLN A 203 28.48 31.68 9.61
C GLN A 203 29.72 32.41 9.13
N MET A 204 30.60 31.73 8.40
CA MET A 204 31.77 32.32 7.79
C MET A 204 31.99 31.76 6.39
N LYS A 205 32.61 32.55 5.51
CA LYS A 205 32.95 32.12 4.15
C LYS A 205 34.37 31.58 4.12
N ARG A 206 34.55 30.31 3.74
CA ARG A 206 35.86 29.69 3.46
C ARG A 206 35.95 29.34 1.98
N GLY A 207 36.76 30.09 1.23
CA GLY A 207 36.80 29.97 -0.23
C GLY A 207 35.45 30.31 -0.85
N ASP A 208 34.86 29.36 -1.57
CA ASP A 208 33.54 29.49 -2.20
C ASP A 208 32.39 28.86 -1.39
N VAL A 209 32.67 28.36 -0.18
CA VAL A 209 31.69 27.65 0.65
C VAL A 209 31.40 28.44 1.91
N TRP A 210 30.13 28.44 2.31
CA TRP A 210 29.69 28.95 3.61
C TRP A 210 29.76 27.81 4.64
N GLU A 211 30.37 28.08 5.79
CA GLU A 211 30.46 27.17 6.92
C GLU A 211 29.77 27.79 8.13
N VAL A 212 29.02 26.98 8.87
CA VAL A 212 28.36 27.40 10.12
C VAL A 212 29.42 27.51 11.22
N THR A 213 29.38 28.59 12.02
CA THR A 213 30.27 28.74 13.19
C THR A 213 29.72 27.97 14.39
N GLU A 214 30.51 27.90 15.47
CA GLU A 214 30.05 27.31 16.74
C GLU A 214 28.75 27.97 17.25
N ALA A 215 28.66 29.31 17.17
CA ALA A 215 27.46 30.06 17.53
C ALA A 215 26.27 29.80 16.57
N GLY A 216 26.54 29.51 15.29
CA GLY A 216 25.50 29.23 14.30
C GLY A 216 24.86 27.85 14.42
N HIS A 217 25.51 26.88 15.06
CA HIS A 217 25.02 25.50 15.14
C HIS A 217 23.69 25.38 15.90
N GLU A 218 23.42 26.30 16.83
CA GLU A 218 22.14 26.37 17.53
C GLU A 218 20.98 26.65 16.56
N PHE A 219 21.20 27.50 15.56
CA PHE A 219 20.19 28.00 14.64
C PHE A 219 20.20 27.31 13.27
N ALA A 220 21.24 26.55 12.94
CA ALA A 220 21.44 25.96 11.62
C ALA A 220 21.30 24.43 11.59
N ARG A 221 20.89 23.91 10.43
CA ARG A 221 20.96 22.49 10.07
C ARG A 221 21.57 22.35 8.70
N ILE A 222 22.48 21.38 8.56
CA ILE A 222 23.20 21.09 7.32
C ILE A 222 22.58 19.84 6.70
N TYR A 223 22.26 19.91 5.41
CA TYR A 223 21.65 18.83 4.64
C TYR A 223 22.54 18.49 3.45
N ASP A 224 22.79 17.20 3.22
CA ASP A 224 23.44 16.77 1.97
C ASP A 224 22.44 16.87 0.81
N THR A 225 22.89 17.42 -0.33
CA THR A 225 22.07 17.47 -1.55
C THR A 225 22.52 16.38 -2.53
N GLY A 226 21.64 16.01 -3.47
CA GLY A 226 21.95 15.07 -4.54
C GLY A 226 22.97 15.59 -5.58
N LYS A 227 23.45 16.84 -5.44
CA LYS A 227 24.47 17.42 -6.32
C LYS A 227 25.84 17.10 -5.76
N LYS A 228 26.82 16.87 -6.63
CA LYS A 228 28.23 16.66 -6.26
C LYS A 228 29.08 17.74 -6.88
N HIS A 229 30.10 18.20 -6.16
CA HIS A 229 31.17 18.99 -6.75
C HIS A 229 31.95 18.15 -7.77
N GLY A 230 32.74 18.80 -8.64
CA GLY A 230 33.63 18.09 -9.58
C GLY A 230 34.64 17.15 -8.91
N SER A 231 34.84 17.29 -7.60
CA SER A 231 35.65 16.43 -6.72
C SER A 231 34.93 15.21 -6.15
N GLY A 232 33.62 15.04 -6.42
CA GLY A 232 32.81 13.91 -5.92
C GLY A 232 32.19 14.11 -4.53
N VAL A 233 32.55 15.20 -3.82
CA VAL A 233 31.98 15.55 -2.51
C VAL A 233 30.53 16.04 -2.69
N PRO A 234 29.55 15.51 -1.91
CA PRO A 234 28.17 16.01 -1.92
C PRO A 234 28.10 17.50 -1.58
N VAL A 235 27.34 18.26 -2.35
CA VAL A 235 27.07 19.68 -2.08
C VAL A 235 26.15 19.73 -0.87
N GLN A 236 26.54 20.49 0.16
CA GLN A 236 25.74 20.67 1.36
C GLN A 236 24.90 21.95 1.30
N GLN A 237 23.69 21.90 1.86
CA GLN A 237 22.77 23.02 1.98
C GLN A 237 22.56 23.34 3.46
N ILE A 238 22.88 24.58 3.85
CA ILE A 238 22.62 25.10 5.19
C ILE A 238 21.21 25.71 5.21
N LYS A 239 20.42 25.35 6.22
CA LYS A 239 19.13 25.99 6.52
C LYS A 239 19.09 26.50 7.95
N TRP A 240 18.34 27.56 8.17
CA TRP A 240 18.34 28.36 9.39
C TRP A 240 16.94 28.44 9.99
N ALA A 241 16.83 28.33 11.31
CA ALA A 241 15.55 28.49 12.00
C ALA A 241 15.03 29.94 11.88
N ALA A 242 13.71 30.14 11.82
CA ALA A 242 13.12 31.48 11.71
C ALA A 242 13.50 32.42 12.86
N ASN A 243 13.74 31.88 14.07
CA ASN A 243 14.18 32.64 15.23
C ASN A 243 15.62 33.17 15.12
N VAL A 244 16.33 32.93 14.01
CA VAL A 244 17.60 33.61 13.71
C VAL A 244 17.39 35.06 13.29
N LEU A 245 16.22 35.41 12.72
CA LEU A 245 15.97 36.74 12.14
C LEU A 245 16.16 37.89 13.13
N PRO A 246 15.72 37.81 14.41
CA PRO A 246 15.99 38.85 15.40
C PRO A 246 17.47 39.05 15.71
N LEU A 247 18.34 38.08 15.41
CA LEU A 247 19.79 38.16 15.63
C LEU A 247 20.53 38.82 14.45
N LEU A 248 19.86 39.03 13.31
CA LEU A 248 20.49 39.55 12.07
C LEU A 248 20.60 41.08 12.02
N GLY A 249 20.41 41.77 13.15
CA GLY A 249 20.41 43.22 13.24
C GLY A 249 19.15 43.86 12.64
N GLU A 250 18.58 44.84 13.34
CA GLU A 250 17.50 45.66 12.77
C GLU A 250 18.00 46.31 11.48
N GLN A 251 17.17 46.27 10.43
CA GLN A 251 17.38 47.14 9.28
C GLN A 251 17.55 48.56 9.83
N LYS A 252 18.72 49.18 9.62
CA LYS A 252 18.78 50.63 9.65
C LYS A 252 17.77 51.10 8.62
N GLU A 253 16.63 51.60 9.10
CA GLU A 253 15.64 52.30 8.28
C GLU A 253 16.41 53.34 7.46
N ALA A 254 16.49 53.09 6.17
CA ALA A 254 17.00 54.05 5.21
C ALA A 254 15.80 54.83 4.68
N ALA A 255 15.42 55.89 5.42
CA ALA A 255 14.91 57.18 4.93
C ALA A 255 14.45 58.03 6.12
#